data_AF-A0A4Y2AQP1-F1
#
_entry.id   AF-A0A4Y2AQP1-F1
#
_cell.length_a   1.000
_cell.length_b   1.000
_cell.length_c   1.000
_cell.angle_alpha   90.00
_cell.angle_beta   90.00
_cell.angle_gamma   90.00
#
_symmetry.space_group_name_H-M   'P 1'
#
loop_
_entity.id
_entity.type
_entity.pdbx_description
1 polymer ?
#
loop_
_entity_poly.entity_id
_entity_poly.type
_entity_poly.pdbx_seq_one_letter_code
_entity_poly.pdbx_strand_id
1 'polypeptide(L)'
;MVQTNDIDTATEIVTRHILSAADRTIPKTSGKFPKQWKPWWDDRYAEANKNLNRAWNRFRRYPTTNNYVTFKEAKAVARRIKRQNKRNTFQNYVSTIQNNTSSKFM
;
A
#
# COMPACT_ATOMS: atom_id res chain seq x y z
N MET A 1 11.07 29.87 53.34
CA MET A 1 11.59 28.56 52.93
C MET A 1 11.01 28.25 51.56
N VAL A 2 11.83 28.35 50.51
CA VAL A 2 11.43 28.06 49.13
C VAL A 2 11.16 26.57 49.05
N GLN A 3 9.92 26.19 48.79
CA GLN A 3 9.56 24.82 48.43
C GLN A 3 10.28 24.52 47.12
N THR A 4 11.42 23.84 47.20
CA THR A 4 12.10 23.28 46.02
C THR A 4 11.21 22.17 45.52
N ASN A 5 10.27 22.52 44.64
CA ASN A 5 9.63 21.53 43.78
C ASN A 5 10.75 20.85 43.04
N ASP A 6 10.96 19.58 43.40
CA ASP A 6 11.95 18.72 42.79
C ASP A 6 11.84 18.82 41.25
N ILE A 7 12.98 19.00 40.59
CA ILE A 7 13.04 19.25 39.14
C ILE A 7 12.42 18.07 38.41
N ASP A 8 12.60 16.86 38.94
CA ASP A 8 12.01 15.65 38.39
C ASP A 8 10.47 15.71 38.46
N THR A 9 9.92 16.21 39.57
CA THR A 9 8.46 16.41 39.71
C THR A 9 7.93 17.44 38.70
N ALA A 10 8.65 18.54 38.49
CA ALA A 10 8.22 19.57 37.54
C ALA A 10 8.22 19.05 36.09
N THR A 11 9.26 18.29 35.71
CA THR A 11 9.36 17.70 34.36
C THR A 11 8.31 16.62 34.13
N GLU A 12 7.97 15.82 35.14
CA GLU A 12 6.91 14.81 35.07
C GLU A 12 5.55 15.46 34.80
N ILE A 13 5.22 16.55 35.50
CA ILE A 13 3.95 17.27 35.32
C ILE A 13 3.80 17.79 33.89
N VAL A 14 4.84 18.43 33.36
CA VAL A 14 4.83 18.97 31.98
C VAL A 14 4.66 17.83 30.97
N THR A 15 5.43 16.76 31.13
CA THR A 15 5.36 15.58 30.24
C THR A 15 3.97 14.97 30.25
N ARG A 16 3.36 14.79 31.43
CA ARG A 16 2.00 14.28 31.59
C ARG A 16 0.97 15.16 30.89
N HIS A 17 1.09 16.48 31.00
CA HIS A 17 0.17 17.42 30.35
C HIS A 17 0.27 17.36 28.82
N ILE A 18 1.49 17.27 28.26
CA ILE A 18 1.72 17.13 26.82
C ILE A 18 1.09 15.82 26.31
N LEU A 19 1.36 14.70 26.99
CA LEU A 19 0.80 13.40 26.60
C LEU A 19 -0.74 13.38 26.70
N SER A 20 -1.30 13.98 27.74
CA SER A 20 -2.76 14.05 27.90
C SER A 20 -3.43 14.91 26.82
N ALA A 21 -2.81 16.04 26.46
CA ALA A 21 -3.29 16.87 25.36
C ALA A 21 -3.21 16.13 24.02
N ALA A 22 -2.09 15.45 23.76
CA ALA A 22 -1.91 14.63 22.56
C ALA A 22 -2.96 13.50 22.49
N ASP A 23 -3.18 12.76 23.56
CA ASP A 23 -4.14 11.65 23.60
C ASP A 23 -5.60 12.09 23.37
N ARG A 24 -5.95 13.32 23.76
CA ARG A 24 -7.29 13.88 23.55
C ARG A 24 -7.50 14.46 22.15
N THR A 25 -6.44 14.94 21.52
CA THR A 25 -6.52 15.70 20.26
C THR A 25 -6.12 14.87 19.04
N ILE A 26 -5.28 13.85 19.22
CA ILE A 26 -4.78 12.98 18.15
C ILE A 26 -5.46 11.61 18.28
N PRO A 27 -6.40 11.25 17.38
CA PRO A 27 -7.02 9.93 17.39
C PRO A 27 -5.95 8.85 17.17
N LYS A 28 -5.86 7.88 18.09
CA LYS A 28 -5.00 6.72 17.92
C LYS A 28 -5.57 5.83 16.82
N THR A 29 -4.84 5.64 15.73
CA THR A 29 -5.19 4.65 14.71
C THR A 29 -4.98 3.24 15.27
N SER A 30 -5.88 2.31 14.96
CA SER A 30 -5.85 0.92 15.47
C SER A 30 -4.62 0.09 15.04
N GLY A 31 -3.72 0.64 14.23
CA GLY A 31 -2.58 -0.06 13.62
C GLY A 31 -2.98 -1.15 12.61
N LYS A 32 -4.27 -1.49 12.54
CA LYS A 32 -4.85 -2.48 11.64
C LYS A 32 -5.19 -1.80 10.32
N PHE A 33 -4.17 -1.58 9.50
CA PHE A 33 -4.42 -1.20 8.12
C PHE A 33 -5.13 -2.36 7.42
N PRO A 34 -6.27 -2.12 6.72
CA PRO A 34 -6.80 -3.14 5.84
C PRO A 34 -5.70 -3.54 4.87
N LYS A 35 -5.56 -4.85 4.63
CA LYS A 35 -4.59 -5.40 3.67
C LYS A 35 -4.73 -4.59 2.40
N GLN A 36 -3.72 -3.78 2.05
CA GLN A 36 -3.79 -2.81 0.96
C GLN A 36 -4.42 -3.49 -0.25
N TRP A 37 -5.70 -3.18 -0.48
CA TRP A 37 -6.43 -3.76 -1.57
C TRP A 37 -5.79 -3.17 -2.80
N LYS A 38 -5.20 -4.01 -3.65
CA LYS A 38 -4.63 -3.58 -4.92
C LYS A 38 -5.82 -3.43 -5.85
N PRO A 39 -6.38 -2.23 -6.05
CA PRO A 39 -7.64 -2.09 -6.78
C PRO A 39 -7.42 -2.34 -8.29
N TRP A 40 -6.15 -2.32 -8.71
CA TRP A 40 -5.67 -2.74 -10.02
C TRP A 40 -5.48 -4.26 -10.18
N TRP A 41 -5.69 -5.04 -9.12
CA TRP A 41 -5.58 -6.49 -9.17
C TRP A 41 -6.88 -7.09 -9.71
N ASP A 42 -6.79 -7.58 -10.93
CA ASP A 42 -7.88 -8.14 -11.73
C ASP A 42 -7.64 -9.65 -11.91
N ASP A 43 -8.70 -10.43 -12.07
CA ASP A 43 -8.64 -11.86 -12.34
C ASP A 43 -7.88 -12.14 -13.63
N ARG A 44 -8.04 -11.27 -14.65
CA ARG A 44 -7.26 -11.35 -15.90
C ARG A 44 -5.76 -11.19 -15.65
N TYR A 45 -5.38 -10.30 -14.71
CA TYR A 45 -3.98 -10.15 -14.32
C TYR A 45 -3.49 -11.35 -13.50
N ALA A 46 -4.33 -11.91 -12.62
CA ALA A 46 -4.00 -13.09 -11.85
C ALA A 46 -3.72 -14.30 -12.76
N GLU A 47 -4.53 -14.51 -13.78
CA GLU A 47 -4.33 -15.55 -14.78
C GLU A 47 -3.04 -15.33 -15.60
N ALA A 48 -2.83 -14.11 -16.11
CA ALA A 48 -1.61 -13.78 -16.83
C ALA A 48 -0.34 -13.96 -15.97
N ASN A 49 -0.42 -13.63 -14.67
CA ASN A 49 0.67 -13.82 -13.72
C ASN A 49 0.92 -15.31 -13.43
N LYS A 50 -0.14 -16.13 -13.38
CA LYS A 50 -0.03 -17.60 -13.28
C LYS A 50 0.69 -18.19 -14.48
N ASN A 51 0.34 -17.73 -15.69
CA ASN A 51 0.99 -18.17 -16.94
C ASN A 51 2.45 -17.71 -17.02
N LEU A 52 2.76 -16.47 -16.61
CA LEU A 52 4.13 -15.99 -16.46
C LEU A 52 4.96 -16.87 -15.53
N ASN A 53 4.42 -17.21 -14.35
CA ASN A 53 5.12 -18.06 -13.39
C ASN A 53 5.34 -19.49 -13.93
N ARG A 54 4.36 -20.04 -14.66
CA ARG A 54 4.50 -21.34 -15.34
C ARG A 54 5.62 -21.32 -16.38
N ALA A 55 5.63 -20.31 -17.27
CA ALA A 55 6.64 -20.16 -18.30
C ALA A 55 8.04 -19.93 -17.69
N TRP A 56 8.13 -19.10 -16.65
CA TRP A 56 9.37 -18.90 -15.88
C TRP A 56 9.88 -20.20 -15.27
N ASN A 57 9.01 -20.96 -14.60
CA ASN A 57 9.41 -22.23 -13.99
C ASN A 57 9.88 -23.25 -15.04
N ARG A 58 9.27 -23.28 -16.22
CA ARG A 58 9.71 -24.14 -17.33
C ARG A 58 11.08 -23.71 -17.84
N PHE A 59 11.27 -22.43 -18.16
CA PHE A 59 12.56 -21.89 -18.61
C PHE A 59 13.67 -22.09 -17.57
N ARG A 60 13.37 -21.83 -16.29
CA ARG A 60 14.33 -22.01 -15.19
C ARG A 60 14.79 -23.45 -15.03
N ARG A 61 13.90 -24.43 -15.25
CA ARG A 61 14.24 -25.86 -15.20
C ARG A 61 14.94 -26.33 -16.48
N TYR A 62 14.53 -25.78 -17.63
CA TYR A 62 15.01 -26.18 -18.95
C TYR A 62 15.32 -24.93 -19.79
N PRO A 63 16.54 -24.38 -19.71
CA PRO A 63 16.90 -23.10 -20.32
C PRO A 63 17.17 -23.22 -21.82
N THR A 64 16.12 -23.53 -22.58
CA THR A 64 16.15 -23.58 -24.06
C THR A 64 15.67 -22.25 -24.66
N THR A 65 16.08 -21.96 -25.89
CA THR A 65 15.64 -20.75 -26.63
C THR A 65 14.13 -20.67 -26.75
N ASN A 66 13.45 -21.78 -27.05
CA ASN A 66 11.98 -21.80 -27.17
C ASN A 66 11.30 -21.46 -25.83
N ASN A 67 11.81 -21.99 -24.72
CA ASN A 67 11.30 -21.69 -23.38
C ASN A 67 11.58 -20.22 -22.98
N TYR A 68 12.70 -19.66 -23.42
CA TYR A 68 13.00 -18.25 -23.20
C TYR A 68 12.02 -17.34 -23.96
N VAL A 69 11.72 -17.64 -25.23
CA VAL A 69 10.76 -16.90 -26.05
C VAL A 69 9.37 -16.92 -25.41
N THR A 70 8.85 -18.10 -25.06
CA THR A 70 7.54 -18.23 -24.39
C THR A 70 7.49 -17.50 -23.04
N PHE A 71 8.57 -17.53 -22.24
CA PHE A 71 8.66 -16.72 -21.03
C PHE A 71 8.59 -15.21 -21.32
N LYS A 72 9.29 -14.74 -22.35
CA LYS A 72 9.32 -13.33 -22.73
C LYS A 72 7.95 -12.84 -23.23
N GLU A 73 7.25 -13.65 -23.99
CA GLU A 73 5.86 -13.40 -24.42
C GLU A 73 4.92 -13.29 -23.22
N ALA A 74 4.93 -14.30 -22.33
CA ALA A 74 4.10 -14.28 -21.13
C ALA A 74 4.41 -13.07 -20.23
N LYS A 75 5.69 -12.67 -20.14
CA LYS A 75 6.12 -11.48 -19.41
C LYS A 75 5.61 -10.20 -20.04
N ALA A 76 5.60 -10.10 -21.36
CA ALA A 76 5.06 -8.94 -22.08
C ALA A 76 3.55 -8.80 -21.86
N VAL A 77 2.80 -9.90 -21.96
CA VAL A 77 1.34 -9.93 -21.72
C VAL A 77 1.00 -9.50 -20.30
N ALA A 78 1.61 -10.12 -19.29
CA ALA A 78 1.36 -9.77 -17.88
C ALA A 78 1.70 -8.29 -17.59
N ARG A 79 2.80 -7.77 -18.16
CA ARG A 79 3.18 -6.36 -18.04
C ARG A 79 2.15 -5.42 -18.69
N ARG A 80 1.63 -5.75 -19.87
CA ARG A 80 0.61 -4.95 -20.56
C ARG A 80 -0.66 -4.85 -19.71
N ILE A 81 -1.19 -5.97 -19.24
CA ILE A 81 -2.41 -6.02 -18.42
C ILE A 81 -2.21 -5.23 -17.13
N LYS A 82 -1.10 -5.43 -16.42
CA LYS A 82 -0.78 -4.69 -15.18
C LYS A 82 -0.81 -3.17 -15.40
N ARG A 83 -0.20 -2.69 -16.48
CA ARG A 83 -0.16 -1.26 -16.81
C ARG A 83 -1.54 -0.72 -17.13
N GLN A 84 -2.32 -1.46 -17.91
CA GLN A 84 -3.69 -1.07 -18.24
C GLN A 84 -4.56 -0.99 -16.98
N ASN A 85 -4.50 -1.99 -16.10
CA ASN A 85 -5.31 -2.01 -14.90
C ASN A 85 -4.96 -0.87 -13.96
N LYS A 86 -3.66 -0.61 -13.75
CA LYS A 86 -3.22 0.55 -12.96
C LYS A 86 -3.74 1.87 -13.54
N ARG A 87 -3.65 2.05 -14.86
CA ARG A 87 -4.15 3.24 -15.55
C ARG A 87 -5.65 3.39 -15.35
N ASN A 88 -6.42 2.35 -15.64
CA ASN A 88 -7.89 2.36 -15.53
C ASN A 88 -8.32 2.62 -14.08
N THR A 89 -7.67 1.96 -13.12
CA THR A 89 -7.96 2.15 -11.70
C THR A 89 -7.75 3.61 -11.28
N PHE A 90 -6.64 4.21 -11.72
CA PHE A 90 -6.35 5.62 -11.42
C PHE A 90 -7.32 6.57 -12.12
N GLN A 91 -7.64 6.32 -13.39
CA GLN A 91 -8.62 7.11 -14.14
C GLN A 91 -10.01 7.07 -13.48
N ASN A 92 -10.45 5.88 -13.07
CA ASN A 92 -11.71 5.71 -12.36
C ASN A 92 -11.71 6.41 -11.00
N TYR A 93 -10.61 6.31 -10.24
CA TYR A 93 -10.49 7.04 -8.97
C TYR A 93 -10.61 8.55 -9.20
N VAL A 94 -9.86 9.10 -10.14
CA VAL A 94 -9.90 10.54 -10.46
C VAL A 94 -11.30 10.96 -10.93
N SER A 95 -11.99 10.14 -11.73
CA SER A 95 -13.35 10.46 -12.18
C SER A 95 -14.41 10.43 -11.07
N THR A 96 -14.16 9.73 -9.95
CA THR A 96 -15.04 9.77 -8.78
C THR A 96 -14.88 11.04 -7.93
N ILE A 97 -13.81 11.81 -8.13
CA ILE A 97 -13.58 13.05 -7.36
C ILE A 97 -14.49 14.16 -7.91
N GLN A 98 -15.49 14.52 -7.12
CA GLN A 98 -16.39 15.66 -7.35
C GLN A 98 -16.16 16.78 -6.33
N ASN A 99 -16.74 17.96 -6.58
CA ASN A 99 -16.57 19.17 -5.74
C ASN A 99 -17.00 18.99 -4.26
N ASN A 100 -17.85 18.00 -3.98
CA ASN A 100 -18.33 17.66 -2.63
C ASN A 100 -17.60 16.44 -2.01
N THR A 101 -16.52 15.96 -2.62
CA THR A 101 -15.76 14.82 -2.09
C THR A 101 -15.08 15.22 -0.79
N SER A 102 -15.44 14.57 0.32
CA SER A 102 -14.84 14.83 1.62
C SER A 102 -13.36 14.45 1.64
N SER A 103 -12.55 15.26 2.32
CA SER A 103 -11.10 15.03 2.51
C SER A 103 -10.78 13.70 3.20
N LYS A 104 -11.75 13.06 3.83
CA LYS A 104 -11.61 11.72 4.41
C LYS A 104 -11.47 10.61 3.36
N PHE A 105 -11.93 10.85 2.13
CA PHE A 105 -11.92 9.88 1.03
C PHE A 105 -10.89 10.21 -0.07
N MET A 106 -10.27 11.39 0.01
CA MET A 106 -9.08 11.75 -0.77
C MET A 106 -7.84 11.14 -0.12
#